data_AF-A0A932F5Y3-F1
#
_entry.id   AF-A0A932F5Y3-F1
#
_cell.length_a   1.000
_cell.length_b   1.000
_cell.length_c   1.000
_cell.angle_alpha   90.00
_cell.angle_beta   90.00
_cell.angle_gamma   90.00
#
_symmetry.space_group_name_H-M   'P 1'
#
loop_
_entity.id
_entity.type
_entity.pdbx_description
1 polymer ?
#
loop_
_entity_poly.entity_id
_entity_poly.type
_entity_poly.pdbx_seq_one_letter_code
_entity_poly.pdbx_strand_id
1 'polypeptide(L)'
;MHRFILGLLRVVLLADLTLAGTVHAAGPLSELKLFKSTPMGQGLWRMELVSSDDPQMARGAAAMGQTGLCMDVAKQMSRNTPAEDPRCTPQVLRNTDSQAEIEINCKDGGGSRMLMTRESDKSYLMDTTVSKDGKQRNFKVRYTHAGACKGESMMQFDKNSPMCKHMDPARMLARCASLPESSRAQCEQQMKGLAASCQ
;
A
#
# COMPACT_ATOMS: atom_id res chain seq x y z
N MET A 1 17.18 -69.41 1.42
CA MET A 1 17.15 -67.94 1.27
C MET A 1 16.25 -67.38 2.36
N HIS A 2 16.84 -66.59 3.27
CA HIS A 2 16.26 -65.68 4.30
C HIS A 2 14.90 -66.06 4.95
N ARG A 3 14.89 -66.74 6.11
CA ARG A 3 14.89 -66.18 7.49
C ARG A 3 13.63 -65.31 7.79
N PHE A 4 12.57 -65.84 8.39
CA PHE A 4 12.28 -65.92 9.85
C PHE A 4 12.10 -64.57 10.58
N ILE A 5 11.04 -64.52 11.41
CA ILE A 5 10.84 -63.73 12.66
C ILE A 5 10.03 -62.41 12.48
N LEU A 6 8.77 -62.37 12.91
CA LEU A 6 8.26 -62.15 14.29
C LEU A 6 8.44 -60.70 14.79
N GLY A 7 7.38 -60.13 15.36
CA GLY A 7 7.46 -59.01 16.30
C GLY A 7 6.40 -57.94 16.02
N LEU A 8 5.17 -58.12 16.52
CA LEU A 8 4.68 -57.52 17.77
C LEU A 8 4.45 -56.00 17.67
N LEU A 9 3.16 -55.64 17.76
CA LEU A 9 2.62 -54.69 18.74
C LEU A 9 3.37 -53.36 18.95
N ARG A 10 2.74 -52.25 18.55
CA ARG A 10 2.60 -51.02 19.37
C ARG A 10 1.68 -50.03 18.64
N VAL A 11 0.46 -49.82 19.13
CA VAL A 11 0.04 -48.77 20.08
C VAL A 11 -0.77 -47.71 19.34
N VAL A 12 -2.02 -47.62 19.78
CA VAL A 12 -3.00 -46.56 19.57
C VAL A 12 -2.34 -45.18 19.75
N LEU A 13 -2.59 -44.26 18.83
CA LEU A 13 -2.51 -42.83 19.11
C LEU A 13 -3.61 -42.08 18.33
N LEU A 14 -4.70 -41.85 19.05
CA LEU A 14 -5.55 -40.68 18.91
C LEU A 14 -4.70 -39.42 19.02
N ALA A 15 -4.85 -38.49 18.08
CA ALA A 15 -4.68 -37.06 18.32
C ALA A 15 -5.31 -36.27 17.16
N ASP A 16 -6.56 -35.93 17.38
CA ASP A 16 -7.17 -34.61 17.14
C ASP A 16 -6.17 -33.42 17.09
N LEU A 17 -6.60 -32.35 16.41
CA LEU A 17 -5.99 -31.00 16.34
C LEU A 17 -4.69 -30.88 15.51
N THR A 18 -4.51 -29.97 14.55
CA THR A 18 -5.16 -28.70 14.22
C THR A 18 -4.83 -28.40 12.76
N LEU A 19 -5.83 -28.06 11.94
CA LEU A 19 -5.54 -27.21 10.78
C LEU A 19 -5.07 -25.87 11.36
N ALA A 20 -3.76 -25.65 11.34
CA ALA A 20 -3.18 -24.33 11.46
C ALA A 20 -3.69 -23.51 10.27
N GLY A 21 -4.87 -22.92 10.43
CA GLY A 21 -5.28 -21.79 9.62
C GLY A 21 -4.20 -20.73 9.79
N THR A 22 -3.49 -20.44 8.71
CA THR A 22 -2.60 -19.30 8.63
C THR A 22 -3.45 -18.05 8.84
N VAL A 23 -3.54 -17.61 10.09
CA VAL A 23 -3.98 -16.27 10.44
C VAL A 23 -2.95 -15.36 9.76
N HIS A 24 -3.27 -14.91 8.56
CA HIS A 24 -2.64 -13.74 8.00
C HIS A 24 -2.88 -12.65 9.05
N ALA A 25 -1.82 -12.22 9.73
CA ALA A 25 -1.87 -11.10 10.63
C ALA A 25 -2.36 -9.90 9.83
N ALA A 26 -3.67 -9.66 9.89
CA ALA A 26 -4.32 -8.49 9.38
C ALA A 26 -3.79 -7.37 10.26
N GLY A 27 -3.00 -6.45 9.71
CA GLY A 27 -2.48 -5.32 10.47
C GLY A 27 -3.62 -4.49 11.10
N PRO A 28 -3.31 -3.60 12.06
CA PRO A 28 -4.27 -2.76 12.79
C PRO A 28 -5.22 -1.99 11.86
N LEU A 29 -4.76 -1.64 10.65
CA LEU A 29 -5.56 -0.97 9.62
C LEU A 29 -6.69 -1.84 9.05
N SER A 30 -6.46 -3.15 8.90
CA SER A 30 -7.47 -4.09 8.40
C SER A 30 -8.54 -4.46 9.43
N GLU A 31 -8.32 -4.16 10.71
CA GLU A 31 -9.28 -4.39 11.79
C GLU A 31 -10.20 -3.17 12.06
N LEU A 32 -10.03 -2.09 11.29
CA LEU A 32 -10.84 -0.89 11.47
C LEU A 32 -12.25 -1.06 10.91
N LYS A 33 -13.26 -0.85 11.77
CA LYS A 33 -14.68 -0.89 11.43
C LYS A 33 -15.05 0.13 10.35
N LEU A 34 -14.29 1.22 10.29
CA LEU A 34 -14.39 2.27 9.28
C LEU A 34 -14.38 1.72 7.84
N PHE A 35 -13.71 0.61 7.56
CA PHE A 35 -13.51 0.10 6.20
C PHE A 35 -14.41 -1.09 5.82
N LYS A 36 -15.41 -1.43 6.64
CA LYS A 36 -16.28 -2.58 6.38
C LYS A 36 -17.02 -2.56 5.04
N SER A 37 -17.50 -1.40 4.59
CA SER A 37 -18.28 -1.27 3.35
C SER A 37 -17.42 -1.11 2.10
N THR A 38 -16.22 -0.57 2.23
CA THR A 38 -15.25 -0.42 1.14
C THR A 38 -13.86 -0.57 1.75
N PRO A 39 -13.29 -1.78 1.72
CA PRO A 39 -11.99 -2.06 2.31
C PRO A 39 -10.92 -1.15 1.73
N MET A 40 -10.31 -0.35 2.60
CA MET A 40 -9.07 0.32 2.25
C MET A 40 -8.01 -0.76 2.01
N GLY A 41 -7.42 -0.79 0.82
CA GLY A 41 -6.51 -1.87 0.41
C GLY A 41 -6.98 -2.71 -0.79
N GLN A 42 -8.11 -2.35 -1.40
CA GLN A 42 -8.56 -2.93 -2.68
C GLN A 42 -8.91 -1.83 -3.69
N GLY A 43 -8.64 -2.07 -4.98
CA GLY A 43 -9.01 -1.18 -6.07
C GLY A 43 -8.13 0.07 -6.19
N LEU A 44 -8.60 1.02 -7.01
CA LEU A 44 -7.92 2.25 -7.34
C LEU A 44 -8.36 3.38 -6.41
N TRP A 45 -7.41 4.06 -5.78
CA TRP A 45 -7.66 5.15 -4.85
C TRP A 45 -6.93 6.42 -5.27
N ARG A 46 -7.64 7.55 -5.30
CA ARG A 46 -7.03 8.87 -5.52
C ARG A 46 -6.75 9.54 -4.19
N MET A 47 -5.61 10.22 -4.11
CA MET A 47 -5.20 10.99 -2.94
C MET A 47 -5.26 12.47 -3.26
N GLU A 48 -5.94 13.25 -2.43
CA GLU A 48 -5.95 14.70 -2.51
C GLU A 48 -5.35 15.26 -1.22
N LEU A 49 -4.28 16.06 -1.35
CA LEU A 49 -3.75 16.79 -0.21
C LEU A 49 -4.67 17.97 0.10
N VAL A 50 -5.35 17.91 1.24
CA VAL A 50 -6.27 18.95 1.71
C VAL A 50 -5.50 20.08 2.40
N SER A 51 -4.51 19.73 3.21
CA SER A 51 -3.61 20.70 3.86
C SER A 51 -2.29 20.04 4.25
N SER A 52 -1.21 20.81 4.32
CA SER A 52 0.05 20.37 4.91
C SER A 52 0.83 21.56 5.45
N ASP A 53 1.50 21.39 6.58
CA ASP A 53 2.51 22.33 7.07
C ASP A 53 3.90 22.12 6.43
N ASP A 54 4.06 21.08 5.59
CA ASP A 54 5.27 20.80 4.82
C ASP A 54 5.21 21.48 3.44
N PRO A 55 6.04 22.51 3.17
CA PRO A 55 6.03 23.21 1.89
C PRO A 55 6.40 22.32 0.71
N GLN A 56 7.20 21.27 0.92
CA GLN A 56 7.55 20.33 -0.13
C GLN A 56 6.35 19.47 -0.51
N MET A 57 5.57 19.01 0.47
CA MET A 57 4.35 18.25 0.23
C MET A 57 3.29 19.12 -0.47
N ALA A 58 3.14 20.37 -0.03
CA ALA A 58 2.23 21.32 -0.67
C ALA A 58 2.55 21.56 -2.15
N ARG A 59 3.84 21.67 -2.51
CA ARG A 59 4.26 21.78 -3.93
C ARG A 59 3.89 20.55 -4.76
N GLY A 60 3.86 19.36 -4.15
CA GLY A 60 3.50 18.09 -4.80
C GLY A 60 2.00 17.81 -4.88
N ALA A 61 1.14 18.64 -4.27
CA ALA A 61 -0.29 18.38 -4.10
C ALA A 61 -1.02 18.10 -5.42
N ALA A 62 -0.74 18.92 -6.45
CA ALA A 62 -1.38 18.78 -7.75
C ALA A 62 -1.03 17.44 -8.44
N ALA A 63 0.21 16.97 -8.29
CA ALA A 63 0.64 15.70 -8.84
C ALA A 63 -0.01 14.51 -8.11
N MET A 64 -0.13 14.60 -6.77
CA MET A 64 -0.84 13.58 -5.98
C MET A 64 -2.31 13.46 -6.39
N GLY A 65 -3.01 14.58 -6.56
CA GLY A 65 -4.41 14.62 -6.97
C GLY A 65 -4.68 13.99 -8.35
N GLN A 66 -3.67 13.93 -9.22
CA GLN A 66 -3.75 13.36 -10.57
C GLN A 66 -3.34 11.89 -10.63
N THR A 67 -2.89 11.33 -9.52
CA THR A 67 -2.39 9.95 -9.44
C THR A 67 -3.38 9.09 -8.65
N GLY A 68 -3.79 7.98 -9.24
CA GLY A 68 -4.44 6.87 -8.56
C GLY A 68 -3.41 5.86 -8.07
N LEU A 69 -3.62 5.32 -6.88
CA LEU A 69 -2.89 4.20 -6.32
C LEU A 69 -3.73 2.93 -6.43
N CYS A 70 -3.23 1.96 -7.18
CA CYS A 70 -3.80 0.63 -7.23
C CYS A 70 -3.37 -0.18 -6.01
N MET A 71 -4.32 -0.35 -5.08
CA MET A 71 -4.08 -1.07 -3.84
C MET A 71 -3.99 -2.59 -4.06
N ASP A 72 -4.60 -3.12 -5.12
CA ASP A 72 -4.51 -4.54 -5.47
C ASP A 72 -3.06 -4.94 -5.80
N VAL A 73 -2.39 -4.12 -6.62
CA VAL A 73 -0.98 -4.29 -6.98
C VAL A 73 -0.09 -4.02 -5.76
N ALA A 74 -0.36 -2.96 -4.99
CA ALA A 74 0.40 -2.66 -3.77
C ALA A 74 0.38 -3.85 -2.80
N LYS A 75 -0.80 -4.45 -2.59
CA LYS A 75 -0.99 -5.65 -1.76
C LYS A 75 -0.23 -6.86 -2.29
N GLN A 76 -0.16 -7.05 -3.61
CA GLN A 76 0.64 -8.12 -4.21
C GLN A 76 2.15 -7.90 -3.97
N MET A 77 2.62 -6.67 -4.14
CA MET A 77 4.03 -6.31 -3.94
C MET A 77 4.46 -6.46 -2.48
N SER A 78 3.56 -6.22 -1.53
CA SER A 78 3.85 -6.28 -0.10
C SER A 78 3.70 -7.67 0.54
N ARG A 79 3.31 -8.72 -0.21
CA ARG A 79 3.02 -10.06 0.36
C ARG A 79 4.18 -10.66 1.16
N ASN A 80 5.41 -10.34 0.79
CA ASN A 80 6.63 -10.85 1.44
C ASN A 80 7.37 -9.77 2.24
N THR A 81 6.77 -8.60 2.40
CA THR A 81 7.34 -7.52 3.20
C THR A 81 6.64 -7.51 4.56
N PRO A 82 7.37 -7.49 5.68
CA PRO A 82 6.75 -7.28 6.98
C PRO A 82 5.88 -6.04 6.93
N ALA A 83 4.60 -6.18 7.30
CA ALA A 83 3.65 -5.06 7.27
C ALA A 83 4.01 -3.96 8.29
N GLU A 84 4.83 -4.29 9.29
CA GLU A 84 5.14 -3.43 10.43
C GLU A 84 6.64 -3.45 10.72
N ASP A 85 7.20 -2.27 11.05
CA ASP A 85 8.53 -2.16 11.62
C ASP A 85 8.48 -2.67 13.08
N PRO A 86 9.26 -3.71 13.46
CA PRO A 86 9.22 -4.26 14.82
C PRO A 86 9.68 -3.28 15.91
N ARG A 87 10.23 -2.13 15.52
CA ARG A 87 10.60 -1.04 16.43
C ARG A 87 9.44 -0.09 16.71
N CYS A 88 8.33 -0.22 15.98
CA CYS A 88 7.16 0.63 16.11
C CYS A 88 5.97 -0.19 16.63
N THR A 89 5.25 0.37 17.58
CA THR A 89 4.06 -0.24 18.17
C THR A 89 2.84 0.56 17.74
N PRO A 90 1.95 0.00 16.91
CA PRO A 90 0.67 0.61 16.61
C PRO A 90 -0.32 0.41 17.77
N GLN A 91 -1.14 1.41 18.03
CA GLN A 91 -2.22 1.40 19.01
C GLN A 91 -3.48 2.02 18.40
N VAL A 92 -4.59 1.29 18.45
CA VAL A 92 -5.90 1.81 18.05
C VAL A 92 -6.50 2.58 19.24
N LEU A 93 -6.68 3.89 19.08
CA LEU A 93 -7.27 4.79 20.08
C LEU A 93 -8.79 4.91 19.92
N ARG A 94 -9.29 4.81 18.67
CA ARG A 94 -10.72 4.86 18.34
C ARG A 94 -11.02 3.92 17.18
N ASN A 95 -12.14 3.20 17.25
CA ASN A 95 -12.58 2.29 16.19
C ASN A 95 -14.10 2.21 16.11
N THR A 96 -14.71 3.10 15.33
CA THR A 96 -16.15 3.17 15.05
C THR A 96 -16.41 3.02 13.55
N ASP A 97 -17.68 2.95 13.15
CA ASP A 97 -18.03 2.85 11.73
C ASP A 97 -17.80 4.17 10.95
N SER A 98 -17.69 5.32 11.64
CA SER A 98 -17.49 6.64 11.02
C SER A 98 -16.12 7.26 11.28
N GLN A 99 -15.40 6.79 12.30
CA GLN A 99 -14.08 7.29 12.67
C GLN A 99 -13.17 6.17 13.16
N ALA A 100 -11.89 6.27 12.83
CA ALA A 100 -10.86 5.47 13.46
C ALA A 100 -9.65 6.35 13.78
N GLU A 101 -8.98 6.06 14.89
CA GLU A 101 -7.80 6.81 15.33
C GLU A 101 -6.72 5.82 15.72
N ILE A 102 -5.52 6.00 15.16
CA ILE A 102 -4.37 5.15 15.40
C ILE A 102 -3.20 6.03 15.82
N GLU A 103 -2.47 5.58 16.82
CA GLU A 103 -1.18 6.12 17.20
C GLU A 103 -0.10 5.06 16.94
N ILE A 104 1.04 5.47 16.42
CA ILE A 104 2.20 4.62 16.19
C ILE A 104 3.37 5.25 16.93
N ASN A 105 3.97 4.51 17.84
CA ASN A 105 5.12 4.96 18.62
C ASN A 105 6.33 4.07 18.33
N CYS A 106 7.46 4.67 17.98
CA CYS A 106 8.69 3.95 17.63
C CYS A 106 9.78 4.13 18.69
N LYS A 107 10.62 3.10 18.87
CA LYS A 107 11.72 3.09 19.86
C LYS A 107 12.79 4.15 19.63
N ASP A 108 12.90 4.67 18.41
CA ASP A 108 13.83 5.75 18.03
C ASP A 108 13.28 7.15 18.36
N GLY A 109 12.16 7.26 19.07
CA GLY A 109 11.50 8.53 19.38
C GLY A 109 10.68 9.10 18.22
N GLY A 110 10.59 8.38 17.09
CA GLY A 110 9.64 8.66 16.04
C GLY A 110 8.22 8.25 16.43
N GLY A 111 7.23 8.90 15.84
CA GLY A 111 5.83 8.53 16.04
C GLY A 111 4.90 9.18 15.02
N SER A 112 3.67 8.70 14.98
CA SER A 112 2.60 9.33 14.22
C SER A 112 1.25 9.11 14.89
N ARG A 113 0.34 10.06 14.72
CA ARG A 113 -1.05 9.94 15.12
C ARG A 113 -1.92 10.28 13.92
N MET A 114 -2.89 9.42 13.64
CA MET A 114 -3.74 9.51 12.47
C MET A 114 -5.21 9.37 12.89
N LEU A 115 -6.01 10.39 12.59
CA LEU A 115 -7.46 10.36 12.68
C LEU A 115 -8.05 10.18 11.28
N MET A 116 -8.75 9.08 11.08
CA MET A 116 -9.49 8.75 9.86
C MET A 116 -10.98 9.03 10.09
N THR A 117 -11.61 9.76 9.17
CA THR A 117 -13.05 10.06 9.18
C THR A 117 -13.68 9.64 7.86
N ARG A 118 -14.81 8.92 7.91
CA ARG A 118 -15.61 8.61 6.72
C ARG A 118 -16.36 9.85 6.29
N GLU A 119 -16.07 10.36 5.09
CA GLU A 119 -16.83 11.45 4.48
C GLU A 119 -17.96 10.90 3.59
N SER A 120 -17.78 9.72 2.99
CA SER A 120 -18.81 8.95 2.28
C SER A 120 -18.42 7.47 2.20
N ASP A 121 -19.25 6.62 1.60
CA ASP A 121 -18.92 5.20 1.40
C ASP A 121 -17.64 4.97 0.58
N LYS A 122 -17.22 5.96 -0.21
CA LYS A 122 -16.05 5.88 -1.11
C LYS A 122 -14.96 6.88 -0.76
N SER A 123 -15.11 7.67 0.31
CA SER A 123 -14.17 8.75 0.62
C SER A 123 -13.88 8.84 2.12
N TYR A 124 -12.59 8.92 2.45
CA TYR A 124 -12.09 9.00 3.81
C TYR A 124 -11.10 10.17 3.92
N LEU A 125 -11.27 11.00 4.94
CA LEU A 125 -10.32 12.04 5.30
C LEU A 125 -9.36 11.50 6.38
N MET A 126 -8.07 11.62 6.13
CA MET A 126 -7.03 11.29 7.10
C MET A 126 -6.35 12.58 7.56
N ASP A 127 -6.35 12.81 8.86
CA ASP A 127 -5.63 13.88 9.54
C ASP A 127 -4.46 13.26 10.29
N THR A 128 -3.25 13.53 9.83
CA THR A 128 -2.04 12.84 10.29
C THR A 128 -1.05 13.84 10.84
N THR A 129 -0.61 13.59 12.06
CA THR A 129 0.56 14.21 12.68
C THR A 129 1.69 13.20 12.70
N VAL A 130 2.87 13.58 12.20
CA VAL A 130 4.10 12.79 12.30
C VAL A 130 5.10 13.55 13.15
N SER A 131 5.71 12.88 14.11
CA SER A 131 6.75 13.43 14.99
C SER A 131 8.05 12.66 14.84
N LYS A 132 9.16 13.37 14.65
CA LYS A 132 10.51 12.80 14.67
C LYS A 132 11.53 13.87 15.05
N ASP A 133 12.52 13.51 15.87
CA ASP A 133 13.61 14.41 16.30
C ASP A 133 13.10 15.74 16.88
N GLY A 134 12.00 15.70 17.64
CA GLY A 134 11.36 16.89 18.23
C GLY A 134 10.62 17.79 17.23
N LYS A 135 10.58 17.44 15.94
CA LYS A 135 9.81 18.15 14.91
C LYS A 135 8.51 17.43 14.64
N GLN A 136 7.42 18.19 14.57
CA GLN A 136 6.11 17.70 14.17
C GLN A 136 5.73 18.26 12.79
N ARG A 137 5.05 17.43 12.00
CA ARG A 137 4.45 17.80 10.72
C ARG A 137 3.03 17.29 10.70
N ASN A 138 2.14 18.09 10.16
CA ASN A 138 0.72 17.82 10.05
C ASN A 138 0.30 17.89 8.59
N PHE A 139 -0.49 16.92 8.17
CA PHE A 139 -1.08 16.94 6.86
C PHE A 139 -2.43 16.24 6.87
N LYS A 140 -3.31 16.72 6.00
CA LYS A 140 -4.62 16.13 5.76
C LYS A 140 -4.70 15.63 4.34
N VAL A 141 -5.04 14.36 4.17
CA VAL A 141 -5.19 13.73 2.86
C VAL A 141 -6.56 13.11 2.77
N ARG A 142 -7.27 13.39 1.68
CA ARG A 142 -8.51 12.73 1.33
C ARG A 142 -8.23 11.59 0.37
N TYR A 143 -8.70 10.40 0.72
CA TYR A 143 -8.65 9.20 -0.10
C TYR A 143 -10.02 8.97 -0.71
N THR A 144 -10.09 8.87 -2.04
CA THR A 144 -11.36 8.60 -2.75
C THR A 144 -11.22 7.40 -3.67
N HIS A 145 -12.11 6.42 -3.52
CA HIS A 145 -12.16 5.23 -4.36
C HIS A 145 -12.62 5.59 -5.77
N ALA A 146 -11.76 5.28 -6.75
CA ALA A 146 -11.96 5.58 -8.16
C ALA A 146 -12.39 4.36 -8.99
N GLY A 147 -12.61 3.19 -8.36
CA GLY A 147 -13.06 1.97 -9.02
C GLY A 147 -12.00 0.87 -9.01
N ALA A 148 -12.09 -0.09 -9.93
CA ALA A 148 -11.10 -1.15 -10.05
C ALA A 148 -9.75 -0.61 -10.56
N CYS A 149 -8.66 -1.29 -10.19
CA CYS A 149 -7.35 -1.05 -10.79
C CYS A 149 -7.36 -1.32 -12.30
N LYS A 150 -6.60 -0.52 -13.06
CA LYS A 150 -6.35 -0.73 -14.49
C LYS A 150 -4.89 -1.10 -14.74
N GLY A 151 -4.61 -2.29 -15.26
CA GLY A 151 -3.25 -2.75 -15.52
C GLY A 151 -2.46 -3.13 -14.27
N GLU A 152 -1.14 -3.30 -14.44
CA GLU A 152 -0.25 -3.90 -13.43
C GLU A 152 0.60 -2.88 -12.66
N SER A 153 0.47 -1.59 -12.96
CA SER A 153 1.21 -0.53 -12.25
C SER A 153 0.50 -0.13 -10.96
N MET A 154 1.26 0.00 -9.87
CA MET A 154 0.78 0.52 -8.59
C MET A 154 0.33 1.98 -8.71
N MET A 155 1.08 2.82 -9.43
CA MET A 155 0.66 4.18 -9.76
C MET A 155 -0.03 4.17 -11.11
N GLN A 156 -1.20 4.80 -11.16
CA GLN A 156 -2.00 4.95 -12.37
C GLN A 156 -2.34 6.43 -12.56
N PHE A 157 -2.06 6.95 -13.73
CA PHE A 157 -2.32 8.33 -14.10
C PHE A 157 -3.52 8.35 -15.04
N ASP A 158 -4.37 9.37 -14.90
CA ASP A 158 -5.41 9.60 -15.89
C ASP A 158 -4.77 9.86 -17.26
N LYS A 159 -5.26 9.19 -18.31
CA LYS A 159 -4.77 9.36 -19.69
C LYS A 159 -4.68 10.81 -20.16
N ASN A 160 -5.52 11.71 -19.64
CA ASN A 160 -5.56 13.11 -20.00
C ASN A 160 -4.72 14.00 -19.06
N SER A 161 -4.11 13.42 -18.01
CA SER A 161 -3.25 14.15 -17.10
C SER A 161 -2.06 14.79 -17.84
N PRO A 162 -1.59 15.97 -17.41
CA PRO A 162 -0.32 16.54 -17.87
C PRO A 162 0.83 15.52 -17.85
N MET A 163 0.88 14.67 -16.82
CA MET A 163 1.88 13.60 -16.71
C MET A 163 1.84 12.66 -17.92
N CYS A 164 0.68 12.10 -18.24
CA CYS A 164 0.54 11.21 -19.39
C CYS A 164 0.81 11.89 -20.74
N LYS A 165 0.46 13.17 -20.88
CA LYS A 165 0.81 13.95 -22.07
C LYS A 165 2.33 14.14 -22.23
N HIS A 166 3.06 14.24 -21.13
CA HIS A 166 4.52 14.34 -21.16
C HIS A 166 5.21 12.99 -21.37
N MET A 167 4.53 11.88 -21.06
CA MET A 167 4.99 10.50 -21.21
C MET A 167 4.63 9.87 -22.56
N ASP A 168 4.51 10.69 -23.62
CA ASP A 168 4.30 10.22 -24.97
C ASP A 168 5.35 9.13 -25.34
N PRO A 169 4.92 7.89 -25.69
CA PRO A 169 5.83 6.78 -25.90
C PRO A 169 6.89 7.05 -26.98
N ALA A 170 6.53 7.76 -28.06
CA ALA A 170 7.48 8.08 -29.12
C ALA A 170 8.55 9.05 -28.63
N ARG A 171 8.15 10.07 -27.84
CA ARG A 171 9.09 10.99 -27.19
C ARG A 171 9.99 10.29 -26.18
N MET A 172 9.46 9.34 -25.40
CA MET A 172 10.26 8.59 -24.42
C MET A 172 11.26 7.65 -25.09
N LEU A 173 10.84 6.92 -26.12
CA LEU A 173 11.73 6.04 -26.90
C LEU A 173 12.82 6.83 -27.62
N ALA A 174 12.50 8.02 -28.15
CA ALA A 174 13.49 8.91 -28.76
C ALA A 174 14.60 9.33 -27.77
N ARG A 175 14.29 9.49 -26.47
CA ARG A 175 15.30 9.76 -25.43
C ARG A 175 16.19 8.56 -25.15
N CYS A 176 15.67 7.35 -25.28
CA CYS A 176 16.47 6.13 -25.15
C CYS A 176 17.39 5.91 -26.34
N ALA A 177 17.01 6.38 -27.54
CA ALA A 177 17.80 6.22 -28.76
C ALA A 177 19.18 6.91 -28.68
N SER A 178 19.31 8.02 -27.94
CA SER A 178 20.59 8.72 -27.73
C SER A 178 21.53 8.01 -26.76
N LEU A 179 21.10 6.95 -26.09
CA LEU A 179 21.94 6.17 -25.19
C LEU A 179 22.78 5.13 -25.95
N PRO A 180 23.92 4.71 -25.38
CA PRO A 180 24.68 3.56 -25.87
C PRO A 180 23.79 2.31 -25.95
N GLU A 181 24.08 1.42 -26.89
CA GLU A 181 23.28 0.22 -27.16
C GLU A 181 23.07 -0.66 -25.91
N SER A 182 24.09 -0.78 -25.08
CA SER A 182 24.05 -1.51 -23.80
C SER A 182 23.04 -0.97 -22.79
N SER A 183 22.68 0.32 -22.85
CA SER A 183 21.73 0.98 -21.95
C SER A 183 20.37 1.25 -22.61
N ARG A 184 20.31 1.22 -23.94
CA ARG A 184 19.09 1.51 -24.71
C ARG A 184 17.96 0.54 -24.40
N ALA A 185 18.23 -0.77 -24.43
CA ALA A 185 17.20 -1.79 -24.18
C ALA A 185 16.55 -1.66 -22.80
N GLN A 186 17.37 -1.40 -21.76
CA GLN A 186 16.89 -1.19 -20.40
C GLN A 186 16.06 0.11 -20.29
N CYS A 187 16.51 1.19 -20.93
CA CYS A 187 15.77 2.45 -20.99
C CYS A 187 14.41 2.25 -21.66
N GLU A 188 14.36 1.60 -22.83
CA GLU A 188 13.10 1.36 -23.55
C GLU A 188 12.12 0.50 -22.74
N GLN A 189 12.62 -0.52 -22.05
CA GLN A 189 11.79 -1.36 -21.18
C GLN A 189 11.23 -0.56 -19.99
N GLN A 190 12.05 0.29 -19.36
CA GLN A 190 11.59 1.17 -18.29
C GLN A 190 10.53 2.17 -18.78
N MET A 191 10.74 2.77 -19.95
CA MET A 191 9.80 3.71 -20.56
C MET A 191 8.48 3.04 -20.94
N LYS A 192 8.50 1.79 -21.43
CA LYS A 192 7.28 1.02 -21.70
C LYS A 192 6.49 0.76 -20.42
N GLY A 193 7.15 0.39 -19.32
CA GLY A 193 6.49 0.20 -18.03
C GLY A 193 5.86 1.49 -17.48
N LEU A 194 6.54 2.62 -17.66
CA LEU A 194 6.05 3.95 -17.32
C LEU A 194 4.82 4.36 -18.15
N ALA A 195 4.85 4.14 -19.47
CA ALA A 195 3.71 4.41 -20.35
C ALA A 195 2.47 3.57 -19.97
N ALA A 196 2.68 2.33 -19.50
CA ALA A 196 1.60 1.45 -19.06
C ALA A 196 0.89 1.97 -17.78
N SER A 197 1.47 2.93 -17.07
CA SER A 197 0.83 3.61 -15.94
C SER A 197 -0.23 4.64 -16.37
N CYS A 198 -0.36 4.99 -17.66
CA CYS A 198 -1.38 5.91 -18.16
C CYS A 198 -2.65 5.17 -18.60
N GLN A 199 -3.78 5.40 -17.91
CA GLN A 199 -5.01 4.59 -17.99
C GLN A 199 -6.32 5.40 -18.03
#